data_AF-A0A1B7WDX7-F1
#
_entry.id   AF-A0A1B7WDX7-F1
#
_cell.length_a   1.000
_cell.length_b   1.000
_cell.length_c   1.000
_cell.angle_alpha   90.00
_cell.angle_beta   90.00
_cell.angle_gamma   90.00
#
_symmetry.space_group_name_H-M   'P 1'
#
loop_
_entity.id
_entity.type
_entity.pdbx_description
1 polymer ?
#
loop_
_entity_poly.entity_id
_entity_poly.type
_entity_poly.pdbx_seq_one_letter_code
_entity_poly.pdbx_strand_id
1 'polypeptide(L)'
;MKIPNAIWTLLIGIVLTLASLWYGQNHGLLPVAASDEAPLVDGLFNTMMTVSTGIFLIVEGVLIYAVIRYRRRAGDNADGPAIEGNVPLEILWTAIPAIIVIGISLYSFDVYNNMGGFDPHSAHAAPMMENAMNMPGTAMAATLISTEASGQVSQLDT
;
A
#
# COMPACT_ATOMS: atom_id res chain seq x y z
N MET A 1 28.61 26.51 28.31
CA MET A 1 27.67 27.26 27.44
C MET A 1 26.38 26.46 27.39
N LYS A 2 25.22 27.08 27.68
CA LYS A 2 23.93 26.36 27.69
C LYS A 2 23.46 26.22 26.24
N ILE A 3 23.38 24.99 25.74
CA ILE A 3 22.83 24.72 24.41
C ILE A 3 21.35 25.16 24.41
N PRO A 4 20.90 26.00 23.46
CA PRO A 4 19.50 26.40 23.37
C PRO A 4 18.56 25.19 23.25
N ASN A 5 17.40 25.24 23.92
CA ASN A 5 16.40 24.16 23.89
C ASN A 5 15.95 23.82 22.46
N ALA A 6 15.95 24.80 21.55
CA ALA A 6 15.62 24.60 20.14
C ALA A 6 16.55 23.60 19.44
N ILE A 7 17.84 23.55 19.82
CA ILE A 7 18.80 22.60 19.25
C ILE A 7 18.44 21.18 19.70
N TRP A 8 18.08 20.99 20.97
CA TRP A 8 17.65 19.68 21.47
C TRP A 8 16.39 19.17 20.79
N THR A 9 15.37 20.00 20.63
CA THR A 9 14.12 19.62 19.96
C THR A 9 14.36 19.25 18.49
N LEU A 10 15.23 20.00 17.80
CA LEU A 10 15.60 19.72 16.42
C LEU A 10 16.34 18.38 16.32
N LEU A 11 17.33 18.13 17.18
CA LEU A 11 18.10 16.88 17.20
C LEU A 11 17.20 15.67 17.46
N ILE A 12 16.26 15.77 18.40
CA ILE A 12 15.28 14.71 18.67
C ILE A 12 14.45 14.44 17.41
N GLY A 13 13.97 15.49 16.75
CA GLY A 13 13.22 15.36 15.49
C GLY A 13 14.04 14.63 14.41
N ILE A 14 15.31 15.01 14.21
CA ILE A 14 16.20 14.37 13.25
C ILE A 14 16.45 12.89 13.60
N VAL A 15 16.70 12.59 14.87
CA VAL A 15 16.92 11.20 15.30
C VAL A 15 15.67 10.36 15.07
N LEU A 16 14.48 10.89 15.38
CA LEU A 16 13.21 10.21 15.16
C LEU A 16 12.97 9.93 13.68
N THR A 17 13.21 10.91 12.79
CA THR A 17 13.02 10.71 11.34
C THR A 17 14.01 9.70 10.78
N LEU A 18 15.28 9.77 11.19
CA LEU A 18 16.30 8.80 10.74
C LEU A 18 16.00 7.39 11.24
N ALA A 19 15.59 7.23 12.50
CA ALA A 19 15.22 5.92 13.06
C ALA A 19 14.00 5.32 12.34
N SER A 20 12.98 6.14 12.08
CA SER A 20 11.80 5.77 11.31
C SER A 20 12.13 5.34 9.89
N LEU A 21 12.96 6.10 9.17
CA LEU A 21 13.42 5.77 7.81
C LEU A 21 14.25 4.49 7.78
N TRP A 22 15.19 4.34 8.73
CA TRP A 22 16.03 3.15 8.79
C TRP A 22 15.19 1.88 9.02
N TYR A 23 14.32 1.89 10.03
CA TYR A 23 13.51 0.70 10.32
C TYR A 23 12.49 0.42 9.22
N GLY A 24 11.85 1.47 8.69
CA GLY A 24 10.84 1.34 7.63
C GLY A 24 11.38 0.77 6.31
N GLN A 25 12.68 0.85 6.06
CA GLN A 25 13.31 0.27 4.87
C GLN A 25 14.13 -0.99 5.16
N ASN A 26 14.39 -1.30 6.43
CA ASN A 26 15.31 -2.38 6.85
C ASN A 26 14.69 -3.25 7.96
N HIS A 27 13.51 -3.82 7.72
CA HIS A 27 12.76 -4.63 8.70
C HIS A 27 12.67 -6.14 8.37
N GLY A 28 12.96 -6.56 7.13
CA GLY A 28 12.97 -7.99 6.74
C GLY A 28 11.65 -8.73 6.92
N LEU A 29 10.52 -8.01 6.86
CA LEU A 29 9.17 -8.55 7.12
C LEU A 29 8.52 -9.17 5.88
N LEU A 30 9.01 -8.83 4.70
CA LEU A 30 8.44 -9.24 3.42
C LEU A 30 9.23 -10.43 2.84
N PRO A 31 8.55 -11.39 2.20
CA PRO A 31 9.20 -12.49 1.50
C PRO A 31 9.90 -12.00 0.22
N VAL A 32 10.67 -12.88 -0.42
CA VAL A 32 11.27 -12.58 -1.73
C VAL A 32 10.19 -12.37 -2.80
N ALA A 33 10.44 -11.44 -3.73
CA ALA A 33 9.54 -11.14 -4.83
C ALA A 33 9.25 -12.40 -5.68
N ALA A 34 7.97 -12.66 -5.91
CA ALA A 34 7.49 -13.81 -6.70
C ALA A 34 6.67 -13.40 -7.93
N SER A 35 6.49 -12.10 -8.16
CA SER A 35 5.80 -11.52 -9.32
C SER A 35 6.45 -10.18 -9.69
N ASP A 36 6.19 -9.74 -10.92
CA ASP A 36 6.68 -8.44 -11.42
C ASP A 36 6.06 -7.25 -10.65
N GLU A 37 4.89 -7.44 -10.05
CA GLU A 37 4.19 -6.42 -9.25
C GLU A 37 4.67 -6.34 -7.79
N ALA A 38 5.42 -7.33 -7.31
CA ALA A 38 5.84 -7.39 -5.90
C ALA A 38 6.62 -6.14 -5.45
N PRO A 39 7.58 -5.58 -6.23
CA PRO A 39 8.31 -4.38 -5.82
C PRO A 39 7.43 -3.14 -5.59
N LEU A 40 6.30 -3.02 -6.28
CA LEU A 40 5.36 -1.90 -6.11
C LEU A 40 4.65 -1.99 -4.74
N VAL A 41 4.20 -3.20 -4.39
CA VAL A 41 3.57 -3.48 -3.10
C VAL A 41 4.57 -3.33 -1.96
N ASP A 42 5.79 -3.85 -2.14
CA ASP A 42 6.87 -3.75 -1.16
C ASP A 42 7.23 -2.28 -0.89
N GLY A 43 7.29 -1.44 -1.92
CA GLY A 43 7.53 0.01 -1.78
C GLY A 43 6.42 0.71 -0.98
N LEU A 44 5.15 0.37 -1.26
CA LEU A 44 4.00 0.88 -0.51
C LEU A 44 4.05 0.45 0.96
N PHE A 45 4.33 -0.83 1.21
CA PHE A 45 4.46 -1.38 2.54
C PHE A 45 5.58 -0.69 3.32
N ASN A 46 6.78 -0.57 2.76
CA ASN A 46 7.92 0.07 3.41
C ASN A 46 7.63 1.54 3.74
N THR A 47 6.89 2.23 2.88
CA THR A 47 6.43 3.61 3.13
C THR A 47 5.47 3.68 4.31
N MET A 48 4.44 2.80 4.33
CA MET A 48 3.51 2.71 5.47
C MET A 48 4.23 2.33 6.77
N MET A 49 5.19 1.42 6.70
CA MET A 49 6.00 0.98 7.84
C MET A 49 6.86 2.12 8.40
N THR A 50 7.47 2.92 7.51
CA THR A 50 8.22 4.12 7.87
C THR A 50 7.34 5.08 8.67
N VAL A 51 6.17 5.45 8.12
CA VAL A 51 5.22 6.37 8.77
C VAL A 51 4.72 5.82 10.09
N SER A 52 4.32 4.54 10.12
CA SER A 52 3.83 3.86 11.33
C SER A 52 4.88 3.87 12.43
N THR A 53 6.13 3.55 12.10
CA THR A 53 7.25 3.55 13.06
C THR A 53 7.49 4.96 13.62
N GLY A 54 7.45 5.99 12.77
CA GLY A 54 7.59 7.37 13.21
C GLY A 54 6.51 7.77 14.22
N ILE A 55 5.24 7.48 13.91
CA ILE A 55 4.11 7.76 14.80
C ILE A 55 4.24 6.97 16.11
N PHE A 56 4.59 5.68 16.03
CA PHE A 56 4.77 4.82 17.19
C PHE A 56 5.84 5.39 18.15
N LEU A 57 7.01 5.76 17.64
CA LEU A 57 8.08 6.32 18.47
C LEU A 57 7.69 7.66 19.11
N ILE A 58 6.92 8.49 18.41
CA ILE A 58 6.41 9.76 18.96
C ILE A 58 5.43 9.49 20.10
N VAL A 59 4.44 8.62 19.88
CA VAL A 59 3.41 8.29 20.87
C VAL A 59 4.04 7.63 22.11
N GLU A 60 4.87 6.60 21.92
CA GLU A 60 5.58 5.94 23.02
C GLU A 60 6.50 6.90 23.76
N GLY A 61 7.22 7.76 23.05
CA GLY A 61 8.07 8.78 23.66
C GLY A 61 7.29 9.75 24.56
N VAL A 62 6.13 10.22 24.10
CA VAL A 62 5.23 11.10 24.87
C VAL A 62 4.67 10.36 26.09
N LEU A 63 4.26 9.09 25.94
CA LEU A 63 3.75 8.27 27.04
C LEU A 63 4.82 8.02 28.11
N ILE A 64 6.02 7.60 27.71
CA ILE A 64 7.15 7.39 28.64
C ILE A 64 7.50 8.69 29.35
N TYR A 65 7.56 9.80 28.62
CA TYR A 65 7.79 11.12 29.22
C TYR A 65 6.70 11.45 30.24
N ALA A 66 5.42 11.23 29.90
CA ALA A 66 4.31 11.50 30.79
C ALA A 66 4.38 10.66 32.07
N VAL A 67 4.65 9.36 31.93
CA VAL A 67 4.82 8.43 33.06
C VAL A 67 5.94 8.88 33.99
N ILE A 68 7.09 9.31 33.46
CA ILE A 68 8.24 9.72 34.30
C ILE A 68 8.00 11.10 34.92
N ARG A 69 7.50 12.06 34.13
CA ARG A 69 7.38 13.48 34.52
C ARG A 69 6.24 13.74 35.48
N TYR A 70 5.10 13.06 35.28
CA TYR A 70 3.86 13.24 36.03
C TYR A 70 3.59 12.08 37.00
N ARG A 71 4.60 11.24 37.29
CA ARG A 71 4.50 10.23 38.34
C ARG A 71 4.22 10.88 39.70
N ARG A 72 3.16 10.44 40.38
CA ARG A 72 2.87 10.82 41.76
C ARG A 72 4.05 10.49 42.68
N ARG A 73 4.47 11.44 43.50
CA ARG A 73 5.57 11.26 44.47
C ARG A 73 5.04 10.86 45.84
N ALA A 74 5.88 10.22 46.65
CA ALA A 74 5.51 9.88 48.01
C ALA A 74 5.19 11.15 48.82
N GLY A 75 4.01 11.16 49.46
CA GLY A 75 3.51 12.33 50.20
C GLY A 75 2.76 13.37 49.35
N ASP A 76 2.65 13.17 48.04
CA ASP A 76 1.85 14.02 47.17
C ASP A 76 0.39 13.54 47.12
N ASN A 77 -0.50 14.31 47.74
CA ASN A 77 -1.94 14.08 47.77
C ASN A 77 -2.71 15.17 46.98
N ALA A 78 -2.02 16.01 46.22
CA ALA A 78 -2.65 17.04 45.40
C ALA A 78 -3.22 16.42 44.13
N ASP A 79 -4.36 16.94 43.69
CA ASP A 79 -4.88 16.65 42.36
C ASP A 79 -4.08 17.41 41.29
N GLY A 80 -3.97 16.82 40.10
CA GLY A 80 -3.37 17.49 38.95
C GLY A 80 -4.19 18.71 38.52
N PRO A 81 -3.56 19.73 37.91
CA PRO A 81 -4.30 20.86 37.33
C PRO A 81 -5.35 20.39 36.33
N ALA A 82 -6.60 20.84 36.48
CA ALA A 82 -7.69 20.58 35.54
C ALA A 82 -7.54 21.47 34.29
N ILE A 83 -6.58 21.11 33.44
CA ILE A 83 -6.33 21.80 32.17
C ILE A 83 -7.15 21.11 31.09
N GLU A 84 -8.06 21.87 30.48
CA GLU A 84 -8.90 21.41 29.38
C GLU A 84 -8.72 22.31 28.16
N GLY A 85 -8.63 21.68 26.99
CA GLY A 85 -8.58 22.35 25.69
C GLY A 85 -7.21 22.91 25.29
N ASN A 86 -6.94 22.87 23.99
CA ASN A 86 -5.87 23.61 23.33
C ASN A 86 -6.15 23.63 21.82
N VAL A 87 -6.92 24.62 21.36
CA VAL A 87 -7.38 24.71 19.96
C VAL A 87 -6.23 24.59 18.93
N PRO A 88 -5.08 25.29 19.10
CA PRO A 88 -3.94 25.10 18.20
C PRO A 88 -3.43 23.66 18.15
N LEU A 89 -3.32 22.99 19.31
CA LEU A 89 -2.87 21.61 19.39
C LEU A 89 -3.89 20.64 18.77
N GLU A 90 -5.18 20.92 18.98
CA GLU A 90 -6.29 20.17 18.40
C GLU A 90 -6.30 20.22 16.87
N ILE A 91 -6.11 21.42 16.30
CA ILE A 91 -5.99 21.59 14.86
C ILE A 91 -4.73 20.88 14.34
N LEU A 92 -3.61 21.00 15.04
CA LEU A 92 -2.34 20.39 14.62
C LEU A 92 -2.44 18.86 14.58
N TRP A 93 -2.94 18.23 15.66
CA TRP A 93 -3.02 16.78 15.76
C TRP A 93 -4.10 16.17 14.87
N THR A 94 -5.03 16.96 14.32
CA THR A 94 -6.05 16.46 13.38
C THR A 94 -5.59 16.64 11.94
N ALA A 95 -4.98 17.79 11.64
CA ALA A 95 -4.44 18.08 10.31
C ALA A 95 -3.30 17.12 9.93
N ILE A 96 -2.38 16.81 10.85
CA ILE A 96 -1.24 15.91 10.55
C ILE A 96 -1.72 14.51 10.13
N PRO A 97 -2.56 13.78 10.90
CA PRO A 97 -3.10 12.48 10.48
C PRO A 97 -3.91 12.55 9.19
N ALA A 98 -4.71 13.61 9.00
CA ALA A 98 -5.49 13.77 7.76
C ALA A 98 -4.57 13.87 6.53
N ILE A 99 -3.50 14.67 6.60
CA ILE A 99 -2.52 14.82 5.51
C ILE A 99 -1.79 13.50 5.25
N ILE A 100 -1.40 12.78 6.32
CA ILE A 100 -0.73 11.46 6.19
C ILE A 100 -1.63 10.47 5.44
N VAL A 101 -2.91 10.38 5.81
CA VAL A 101 -3.87 9.48 5.17
C VAL A 101 -4.05 9.86 3.70
N ILE A 102 -4.19 11.15 3.38
CA ILE A 102 -4.32 11.62 1.99
C ILE A 102 -3.06 11.23 1.19
N GLY A 103 -1.86 11.48 1.72
CA GLY A 103 -0.61 11.14 1.05
C GLY A 103 -0.47 9.64 0.76
N ILE A 104 -0.75 8.80 1.75
CA ILE A 104 -0.74 7.34 1.58
C ILE A 104 -1.80 6.90 0.57
N SER A 105 -2.98 7.51 0.59
CA SER A 105 -4.08 7.17 -0.34
C SER A 105 -3.70 7.48 -1.79
N LEU A 106 -3.08 8.63 -2.04
CA LEU A 106 -2.60 9.01 -3.37
C LEU A 106 -1.51 8.04 -3.85
N TYR A 107 -0.55 7.69 -2.99
CA TYR A 107 0.50 6.75 -3.35
C TYR A 107 -0.05 5.33 -3.59
N SER A 108 -0.98 4.87 -2.76
CA SER A 108 -1.67 3.59 -2.95
C SER A 108 -2.46 3.56 -4.26
N PHE A 109 -3.09 4.67 -4.65
CA PHE A 109 -3.83 4.77 -5.91
C PHE A 109 -2.89 4.71 -7.12
N ASP A 110 -1.72 5.35 -7.04
CA ASP A 110 -0.70 5.25 -8.07
C ASP A 110 -0.20 3.80 -8.25
N VAL A 111 0.14 3.12 -7.15
CA VAL A 111 0.52 1.69 -7.17
C VAL A 111 -0.60 0.83 -7.78
N TYR A 112 -1.85 1.06 -7.39
CA TYR A 112 -3.00 0.34 -7.94
C TYR A 112 -3.13 0.49 -9.46
N ASN A 113 -2.93 1.70 -10.00
CA ASN A 113 -3.01 1.92 -11.44
C ASN A 113 -1.85 1.27 -12.20
N ASN A 114 -0.65 1.26 -11.61
CA ASN A 114 0.51 0.58 -12.21
C ASN A 114 0.33 -0.94 -12.29
N MET A 115 -0.42 -1.55 -11.36
CA MET A 115 -0.75 -2.99 -11.35
C MET A 115 -1.89 -3.38 -12.31
N GLY A 116 -2.26 -2.50 -13.25
CA GLY A 116 -3.36 -2.74 -14.18
C GLY A 116 -4.74 -2.41 -13.59
N GLY A 117 -4.85 -1.25 -12.92
CA GLY A 117 -6.05 -0.74 -12.25
C GLY A 117 -7.30 -0.61 -13.15
N PHE A 118 -8.12 0.44 -12.98
CA PHE A 118 -9.34 0.57 -13.79
C PHE A 118 -9.03 0.96 -15.25
N ASP A 119 -8.61 0.00 -16.07
CA ASP A 119 -8.52 0.15 -17.51
C ASP A 119 -9.72 -0.53 -18.21
N PRO A 120 -10.74 0.25 -18.64
CA PRO A 120 -11.87 -0.30 -19.39
C PRO A 120 -11.47 -0.90 -20.75
N HIS A 121 -10.27 -0.63 -21.27
CA HIS A 121 -9.75 -1.23 -22.49
C HIS A 121 -9.00 -2.56 -22.25
N SER A 122 -8.51 -2.82 -21.04
CA SER A 122 -7.93 -4.12 -20.64
C SER A 122 -8.95 -5.27 -20.69
N ALA A 123 -10.23 -4.98 -20.47
CA ALA A 123 -11.31 -5.96 -20.60
C ALA A 123 -11.59 -6.39 -22.05
N HIS A 124 -11.27 -5.55 -23.03
CA HIS A 124 -11.43 -5.84 -24.47
C HIS A 124 -10.15 -6.38 -25.12
N ALA A 125 -9.00 -6.24 -24.45
CA ALA A 125 -7.69 -6.64 -24.93
C ALA A 125 -7.16 -7.91 -24.25
N ALA A 126 -8.01 -8.69 -23.55
CA ALA A 126 -7.64 -10.05 -23.21
C ALA A 126 -7.27 -10.76 -24.52
N PRO A 127 -6.00 -11.15 -24.75
CA PRO A 127 -5.73 -12.07 -25.83
C PRO A 127 -6.49 -13.33 -25.43
N MET A 128 -7.53 -13.69 -26.19
CA MET A 128 -7.94 -15.08 -26.19
C MET A 128 -6.67 -15.85 -26.49
N MET A 129 -6.20 -16.61 -25.50
CA MET A 129 -5.09 -17.51 -25.68
C MET A 129 -5.53 -18.55 -26.70
N GLU A 130 -5.39 -18.22 -27.98
CA GLU A 130 -5.34 -19.18 -29.08
C GLU A 130 -3.99 -19.89 -28.98
N ASN A 131 -3.78 -20.59 -27.87
CA ASN A 131 -2.85 -21.69 -27.85
C ASN A 131 -3.58 -22.86 -28.50
N ALA A 132 -3.75 -22.76 -29.82
CA ALA A 132 -3.95 -23.94 -30.65
C ALA A 132 -2.70 -24.80 -30.45
N MET A 133 -2.76 -25.71 -29.47
CA MET A 133 -1.81 -26.81 -29.39
C MET A 133 -1.88 -27.53 -30.74
N ASN A 134 -0.91 -27.27 -31.61
CA ASN A 134 -0.62 -28.15 -32.73
C ASN A 134 -0.15 -29.48 -32.13
N MET A 135 -1.11 -30.38 -31.86
CA MET A 135 -0.82 -31.78 -31.56
C MET A 135 -0.28 -32.43 -32.83
N PRO A 136 0.97 -32.90 -32.85
CA PRO A 136 1.47 -33.69 -33.95
C PRO A 136 0.95 -35.11 -33.78
N GLY A 137 -0.08 -35.46 -34.55
CA GLY A 137 -0.46 -36.86 -34.78
C GLY A 137 -1.84 -37.25 -34.27
N THR A 138 -2.83 -37.10 -35.13
CA THR A 138 -3.72 -38.20 -35.56
C THR A 138 -4.56 -37.69 -36.74
N ALA A 139 -3.96 -37.72 -37.94
CA ALA A 139 -4.74 -37.86 -39.15
C ALA A 139 -5.46 -39.21 -39.05
N MET A 140 -6.81 -39.22 -38.97
CA MET A 140 -7.73 -40.29 -39.39
C MET A 140 -9.18 -39.94 -38.98
N ALA A 141 -9.78 -38.86 -39.49
CA ALA A 141 -11.26 -38.68 -39.47
C ALA A 141 -11.75 -37.62 -40.48
N ALA A 142 -11.01 -37.37 -41.56
CA ALA A 142 -11.42 -36.46 -42.62
C ALA A 142 -11.75 -37.26 -43.87
N THR A 143 -12.89 -37.96 -43.85
CA THR A 143 -13.61 -38.40 -45.05
C THR A 143 -15.10 -38.57 -44.70
N LEU A 144 -15.96 -38.05 -45.58
CA LEU A 144 -17.42 -38.26 -45.64
C LEU A 144 -18.31 -37.23 -44.89
N ILE A 145 -18.31 -35.96 -45.32
CA ILE A 145 -19.52 -35.10 -45.31
C ILE A 145 -19.45 -33.92 -46.31
N SER A 146 -18.68 -34.03 -47.39
CA SER A 146 -18.55 -32.96 -48.39
C SER A 146 -18.86 -33.39 -49.84
N THR A 147 -19.75 -34.36 -50.06
CA THR A 147 -20.09 -34.77 -51.45
C THR A 147 -21.58 -35.01 -51.74
N GLU A 148 -22.51 -34.85 -50.79
CA GLU A 148 -23.95 -35.11 -51.10
C GLU A 148 -24.90 -33.89 -51.00
N ALA A 149 -24.40 -32.67 -50.78
CA ALA A 149 -25.27 -31.49 -50.60
C ALA A 149 -25.03 -30.33 -51.60
N SER A 150 -24.61 -30.63 -52.84
CA SER A 150 -24.51 -29.60 -53.90
C SER A 150 -24.87 -30.11 -55.31
N GLY A 151 -25.79 -31.09 -55.41
CA GLY A 151 -26.09 -31.78 -56.68
C GLY A 151 -27.56 -31.83 -57.12
N GLN A 152 -28.54 -31.35 -56.35
CA GLN A 152 -29.97 -31.50 -56.70
C GLN A 152 -30.87 -30.31 -56.30
N VAL A 153 -30.58 -29.10 -56.80
CA VAL A 153 -31.59 -28.02 -56.91
C VAL A 153 -31.34 -27.24 -58.20
N SER A 154 -31.50 -27.87 -59.36
CA SER A 154 -31.61 -27.13 -60.64
C SER A 154 -32.14 -27.99 -61.80
N GLN A 155 -33.04 -28.95 -61.58
CA GLN A 155 -33.90 -29.51 -62.63
C GLN A 155 -35.11 -30.17 -61.96
N LEU A 156 -36.28 -29.53 -62.05
CA LEU A 156 -37.65 -30.06 -61.97
C LEU A 156 -38.57 -28.94 -61.47
N ASP A 157 -38.82 -27.97 -62.35
CA ASP A 157 -40.14 -27.34 -62.48
C ASP A 157 -40.26 -26.90 -63.95
N THR A 158 -40.99 -27.72 -64.68
CA THR A 158 -41.72 -27.42 -65.92
C THR A 158 -43.01 -26.69 -65.61
#